data_AF-A0A239WPX7-F1
#
_entry.id   AF-A0A239WPX7-F1
#
_cell.length_a   1.000
_cell.length_b   1.000
_cell.length_c   1.000
_cell.angle_alpha   90.00
_cell.angle_beta   90.00
_cell.angle_gamma   90.00
#
_symmetry.space_group_name_H-M   'P 1'
#
loop_
_entity.id
_entity.type
_entity.pdbx_description
1 polymer ?
#
loop_
_entity_poly.entity_id
_entity_poly.type
_entity_poly.pdbx_seq_one_letter_code
_entity_poly.pdbx_strand_id
1 'polypeptide(L)'
;MRATTIGSVPGTDMRGCLAEVAELFDDLIALPELPARGASAGMAGRLTAVLCGLDVDLGPGGWRLADSSDAAHRRARALLRQDLDDVEETLADSQTCAKIAFCGPVTAMTLLHLPRGEVVLADHGAVREVVQSMASGLAELVDELHRRMPQVEWTLQLDEPALPAVLAGRIPTQSGLHTLAPVSIHEARRSWQILTEALDGIAVALHCCAPGVPLEELGTAIDAVFLDLTAALATGSGTGMDTVAGRLEAGRQVGLGVIATDVPDVVAPADRIITTVVQLTRRWGIDPALVVDHGLLTPACGLAGWSVPAAREQMRQLTRAARLVDEQLGYGK
;
A
#
# COMPACT_ATOMS: atom_id res chain seq x y z
N MET A 1 7.77 -17.89 9.10
CA MET A 1 7.41 -16.94 8.04
C MET A 1 7.14 -15.59 8.68
N ARG A 2 7.25 -14.50 7.93
CA ARG A 2 7.01 -13.14 8.44
C ARG A 2 5.57 -12.69 8.17
N ALA A 3 5.08 -11.74 8.96
CA ALA A 3 3.79 -11.09 8.72
C ALA A 3 3.91 -9.57 8.76
N THR A 4 2.98 -8.89 8.09
CA THR A 4 2.79 -7.44 8.20
C THR A 4 1.35 -7.08 7.82
N THR A 5 0.91 -5.87 8.13
CA THR A 5 -0.37 -5.33 7.62
C THR A 5 -0.14 -4.51 6.36
N ILE A 6 -1.20 -4.08 5.67
CA ILE A 6 -1.05 -3.19 4.50
C ILE A 6 -0.71 -1.76 4.92
N GLY A 7 -1.21 -1.29 6.07
CA GLY A 7 -0.88 0.02 6.65
C GLY A 7 -2.11 0.77 7.17
N SER A 8 -3.23 0.75 6.45
CA SER A 8 -4.44 1.45 6.92
C SER A 8 -5.21 0.64 7.96
N VAL A 9 -5.53 1.27 9.09
CA VAL A 9 -6.16 0.64 10.27
C VAL A 9 -7.24 1.58 10.85
N PRO A 10 -8.20 1.06 11.65
CA PRO A 10 -9.29 1.90 12.15
C PRO A 10 -8.89 2.72 13.38
N GLY A 11 -9.68 3.75 13.68
CA GLY A 11 -9.47 4.62 14.83
C GLY A 11 -8.70 5.90 14.50
N THR A 12 -8.38 6.67 15.54
CA THR A 12 -7.81 8.02 15.41
C THR A 12 -6.58 8.27 16.27
N ASP A 13 -6.14 7.27 17.05
CA ASP A 13 -5.01 7.36 17.97
C ASP A 13 -3.73 6.82 17.30
N MET A 14 -2.92 7.72 16.73
CA MET A 14 -1.69 7.35 16.02
C MET A 14 -0.69 6.63 16.94
N ARG A 15 -0.40 7.21 18.11
CA ARG A 15 0.56 6.66 19.07
C ARG A 15 0.15 5.29 19.55
N GLY A 16 -1.12 5.13 19.94
CA GLY A 16 -1.65 3.84 20.39
C GLY A 16 -1.59 2.77 19.29
N CYS A 17 -2.00 3.12 18.07
CA CYS A 17 -1.93 2.20 16.93
C CYS A 17 -0.48 1.83 16.57
N LEU A 18 0.43 2.80 16.56
CA LEU A 18 1.82 2.57 16.21
C LEU A 18 2.51 1.66 17.23
N ALA A 19 2.33 1.91 18.53
CA ALA A 19 2.88 1.05 19.58
C ALA A 19 2.37 -0.39 19.45
N GLU A 20 1.09 -0.57 19.17
CA GLU A 20 0.50 -1.89 18.98
C GLU A 20 1.02 -2.60 17.73
N VAL A 21 1.13 -1.90 16.60
CA VAL A 21 1.66 -2.48 15.35
C VAL A 21 3.13 -2.84 15.51
N ALA A 22 3.93 -2.00 16.16
CA ALA A 22 5.33 -2.28 16.46
C ALA A 22 5.50 -3.49 17.40
N GLU A 23 4.61 -3.69 18.37
CA GLU A 23 4.61 -4.88 19.25
C GLU A 23 4.24 -6.16 18.49
N LEU A 24 3.31 -6.07 17.53
CA LEU A 24 2.79 -7.23 16.82
C LEU A 24 3.69 -7.67 15.64
N PHE A 25 4.34 -6.74 14.94
CA PHE A 25 5.04 -6.98 13.68
C PHE A 25 6.50 -6.51 13.74
N ASP A 26 7.32 -7.16 14.55
CA ASP A 26 8.73 -6.86 14.77
C ASP A 26 9.62 -7.04 13.52
N ASP A 27 9.25 -7.95 12.61
CA ASP A 27 9.98 -8.19 11.36
C ASP A 27 9.80 -7.09 10.29
N LEU A 28 8.62 -6.45 10.23
CA LEU A 28 8.28 -5.41 9.26
C LEU A 28 7.09 -4.58 9.75
N ILE A 29 7.40 -3.45 10.40
CA ILE A 29 6.41 -2.54 10.99
C ILE A 29 5.74 -1.73 9.89
N ALA A 30 4.45 -1.92 9.67
CA ALA A 30 3.67 -1.08 8.77
C ALA A 30 3.20 0.19 9.50
N LEU A 31 3.75 1.36 9.17
CA LEU A 31 3.33 2.60 9.80
C LEU A 31 1.82 2.83 9.58
N PRO A 32 1.04 3.09 10.64
CA PRO A 32 -0.41 3.23 10.52
C PRO A 32 -0.81 4.40 9.61
N GLU A 33 -1.72 4.14 8.67
CA GLU A 33 -2.58 5.16 8.08
C GLU A 33 -3.93 5.13 8.81
N LEU A 34 -4.40 6.30 9.28
CA LEU A 34 -5.64 6.44 10.06
C LEU A 34 -6.65 7.35 9.36
N PRO A 35 -7.40 6.85 8.35
CA PRO A 35 -8.34 7.67 7.57
C PRO A 35 -9.49 8.26 8.40
N ALA A 36 -9.84 7.64 9.54
CA ALA A 36 -10.91 8.16 10.41
C ALA A 36 -10.58 9.51 11.07
N ARG A 37 -9.33 9.99 10.97
CA ARG A 37 -8.95 11.37 11.37
C ARG A 37 -9.38 12.44 10.36
N GLY A 38 -10.06 12.04 9.27
CA GLY A 38 -10.71 12.93 8.31
C GLY A 38 -10.01 12.98 6.94
N ALA A 39 -10.53 13.83 6.05
CA ALA A 39 -10.08 13.89 4.64
C ALA A 39 -8.59 14.21 4.46
N SER A 40 -7.98 14.93 5.42
CA SER A 40 -6.54 15.21 5.45
C SER A 40 -5.67 14.01 5.84
N ALA A 41 -6.26 12.96 6.41
CA ALA A 41 -5.54 11.80 6.95
C ALA A 41 -5.63 10.55 6.07
N GLY A 42 -6.67 10.44 5.24
CA GLY A 42 -6.80 9.33 4.29
C GLY A 42 -5.85 9.49 3.10
N MET A 43 -5.71 8.41 2.32
CA MET A 43 -4.90 8.29 1.12
C MET A 43 -4.74 9.58 0.27
N ALA A 44 -5.85 10.22 -0.14
CA ALA A 44 -5.78 11.45 -0.95
C ALA A 44 -5.19 12.65 -0.19
N GLY A 45 -5.50 12.80 1.10
CA GLY A 45 -4.90 13.85 1.94
C GLY A 45 -3.41 13.60 2.20
N ARG A 46 -3.00 12.34 2.37
CA ARG A 46 -1.58 11.96 2.50
C ARG A 46 -0.80 12.23 1.21
N LEU A 47 -1.38 11.91 0.06
CA LEU A 47 -0.84 12.31 -1.24
C LEU A 47 -0.60 13.82 -1.30
N THR A 48 -1.60 14.63 -0.95
CA THR A 48 -1.47 16.09 -1.06
C THR A 48 -0.41 16.65 -0.11
N ALA A 49 -0.25 16.03 1.06
CA ALA A 49 0.77 16.41 2.03
C ALA A 49 2.21 16.27 1.49
N VAL A 50 2.46 15.36 0.55
CA VAL A 50 3.78 15.11 -0.05
C VAL A 50 3.96 15.74 -1.43
N LEU A 51 2.99 16.46 -1.98
CA LEU A 51 3.20 17.15 -3.26
C LEU A 51 4.23 18.30 -3.08
N CYS A 52 5.29 18.32 -3.88
CA CYS A 52 6.25 19.42 -3.89
C CYS A 52 5.89 20.44 -4.99
N GLY A 53 5.79 21.72 -4.64
CA GLY A 53 5.53 22.81 -5.60
C GLY A 53 4.11 22.88 -6.18
N LEU A 54 3.18 22.02 -5.73
CA LEU A 54 1.78 22.06 -6.12
C LEU A 54 0.88 22.48 -4.96
N ASP A 55 0.02 23.45 -5.25
CA ASP A 55 -1.03 23.90 -4.36
C ASP A 55 -2.34 23.14 -4.64
N VAL A 56 -3.03 22.79 -3.56
CA VAL A 56 -4.34 22.13 -3.63
C VAL A 56 -5.30 22.73 -2.62
N ASP A 57 -6.59 22.55 -2.88
CA ASP A 57 -7.65 22.78 -1.90
C ASP A 57 -8.58 21.56 -1.79
N LEU A 58 -9.40 21.54 -0.73
CA LEU A 58 -10.41 20.51 -0.53
C LEU A 58 -11.81 21.06 -0.86
N GLY A 59 -12.39 20.58 -1.95
CA GLY A 59 -13.76 20.88 -2.36
C GLY A 59 -14.77 19.79 -1.98
N PRO A 60 -16.07 20.02 -2.28
CA PRO A 60 -17.12 19.02 -2.06
C PRO A 60 -16.89 17.72 -2.85
N GLY A 61 -16.23 17.81 -4.01
CA GLY A 61 -15.89 16.65 -4.85
C GLY A 61 -14.59 15.96 -4.47
N GLY A 62 -13.83 16.47 -3.49
CA GLY A 62 -12.51 15.97 -3.12
C GLY A 62 -11.40 16.99 -3.32
N TRP A 63 -10.16 16.50 -3.31
CA TRP A 63 -8.96 17.31 -3.47
C TRP A 63 -8.79 17.77 -4.91
N ARG A 64 -8.53 19.07 -5.13
CA ARG A 64 -8.25 19.62 -6.46
C ARG A 64 -6.97 20.43 -6.48
N LEU A 65 -6.29 20.41 -7.63
CA LEU A 65 -5.24 21.38 -7.93
C LEU A 65 -5.83 22.80 -7.85
N ALA A 66 -5.07 23.73 -7.29
CA ALA A 66 -5.49 25.09 -7.04
C ALA A 66 -4.33 26.08 -7.20
N ASP A 67 -4.66 27.36 -7.37
CA ASP A 67 -3.65 28.43 -7.44
C ASP A 67 -3.01 28.74 -6.07
N SER A 68 -3.61 28.24 -4.97
CA SER A 68 -3.08 28.43 -3.62
C SER A 68 -3.58 27.36 -2.64
N SER A 69 -2.72 26.98 -1.70
CA SER A 69 -3.06 26.05 -0.62
C SER A 69 -4.14 26.57 0.33
N ASP A 70 -5.19 25.77 0.55
CA ASP A 70 -6.21 26.08 1.56
C ASP A 70 -5.82 25.60 2.98
N ALA A 71 -6.76 25.73 3.93
CA ALA A 71 -6.56 25.26 5.29
C ALA A 71 -6.52 23.73 5.41
N ALA A 72 -7.20 22.99 4.53
CA ALA A 72 -7.21 21.54 4.54
C ALA A 72 -5.86 20.99 4.08
N HIS A 73 -5.25 21.56 3.04
CA HIS A 73 -3.92 21.20 2.57
C HIS A 73 -2.86 21.44 3.65
N ARG A 74 -2.88 22.62 4.29
CA ARG A 74 -1.99 22.91 5.43
C ARG A 74 -2.20 21.92 6.59
N ARG A 75 -3.44 21.50 6.84
CA ARG A 75 -3.76 20.48 7.86
C ARG A 75 -3.20 19.11 7.48
N ALA A 76 -3.29 18.69 6.22
CA ALA A 76 -2.72 17.41 5.76
C ALA A 76 -1.21 17.37 5.97
N ARG A 77 -0.49 18.44 5.58
CA ARG A 77 0.95 18.58 5.84
C ARG A 77 1.30 18.56 7.32
N ALA A 78 0.54 19.29 8.14
CA ALA A 78 0.76 19.32 9.58
C ALA A 78 0.52 17.95 10.22
N LEU A 79 -0.50 17.22 9.77
CA LEU A 79 -0.83 15.89 10.27
C LEU A 79 0.25 14.87 9.88
N LEU A 80 0.73 14.88 8.64
CA LEU A 80 1.84 14.01 8.23
C LEU A 80 3.09 14.31 9.07
N ARG A 81 3.42 15.58 9.31
CA ARG A 81 4.58 15.95 10.14
C ARG A 81 4.43 15.44 11.57
N GLN A 82 3.24 15.58 12.16
CA GLN A 82 2.94 15.06 13.49
C GLN A 82 3.05 13.53 13.53
N ASP A 83 2.56 12.83 12.49
CA ASP A 83 2.71 11.38 12.39
C ASP A 83 4.19 10.98 12.35
N LEU A 84 5.03 11.71 11.63
CA LEU A 84 6.49 11.47 11.60
C LEU A 84 7.14 11.72 12.96
N ASP A 85 6.70 12.73 13.72
CA ASP A 85 7.18 12.99 15.07
C ASP A 85 6.82 11.82 16.02
N ASP A 86 5.59 11.29 15.93
CA ASP A 86 5.15 10.12 16.72
C ASP A 86 5.91 8.84 16.33
N VAL A 87 6.24 8.69 15.04
CA VAL A 87 7.04 7.58 14.51
C VAL A 87 8.49 7.65 15.00
N GLU A 88 9.10 8.83 14.95
CA GLU A 88 10.44 9.08 15.48
C GLU A 88 10.51 8.79 16.99
N GLU A 89 9.53 9.25 17.76
CA GLU A 89 9.43 8.95 19.21
C GLU A 89 9.40 7.44 19.50
N THR A 90 8.79 6.65 18.60
CA THR A 90 8.63 5.20 18.79
C THR A 90 9.82 4.40 18.26
N LEU A 91 10.45 4.83 17.15
CA LEU A 91 11.40 4.01 16.38
C LEU A 91 12.84 4.54 16.34
N ALA A 92 13.13 5.76 16.79
CA ALA A 92 14.44 6.41 16.57
C ALA A 92 15.67 5.57 16.96
N ASP A 93 15.59 4.83 18.07
CA ASP A 93 16.68 3.99 18.59
C ASP A 93 16.52 2.48 18.24
N SER A 94 15.56 2.15 17.37
CA SER A 94 15.25 0.76 17.01
C SER A 94 16.00 0.35 15.74
N GLN A 95 16.68 -0.80 15.80
CA GLN A 95 17.17 -1.51 14.61
C GLN A 95 16.04 -2.40 14.08
N THR A 96 15.14 -1.83 13.29
CA THR A 96 13.94 -2.51 12.78
C THR A 96 13.70 -2.20 11.31
N CYS A 97 12.89 -3.02 10.65
CA CYS A 97 12.40 -2.75 9.31
C CYS A 97 11.02 -2.10 9.41
N ALA A 98 10.79 -1.00 8.71
CA ALA A 98 9.51 -0.32 8.69
C ALA A 98 9.10 0.08 7.28
N LYS A 99 7.80 0.10 7.03
CA LYS A 99 7.23 0.60 5.78
C LYS A 99 6.20 1.69 5.99
N ILE A 100 6.23 2.69 5.12
CA ILE A 100 5.25 3.77 5.06
C ILE A 100 4.52 3.73 3.72
N ALA A 101 3.20 3.90 3.76
CA ALA A 101 2.35 3.81 2.57
C ALA A 101 1.87 5.19 2.07
N PHE A 102 1.83 5.31 0.75
CA PHE A 102 1.17 6.37 -0.03
C PHE A 102 0.48 5.75 -1.24
N CYS A 103 -0.47 6.44 -1.87
CA CYS A 103 -0.97 5.95 -3.15
C CYS A 103 0.14 6.00 -4.21
N GLY A 104 0.12 5.05 -5.14
CA GLY A 104 0.98 5.05 -6.31
C GLY A 104 0.59 6.11 -7.34
N PRO A 105 1.46 6.34 -8.34
CA PRO A 105 1.30 7.42 -9.30
C PRO A 105 0.03 7.31 -10.15
N VAL A 106 -0.42 6.10 -10.49
CA VAL A 106 -1.60 5.92 -11.34
C VAL A 106 -2.87 6.19 -10.54
N THR A 107 -2.94 5.74 -9.30
CA THR A 107 -4.03 6.03 -8.37
C THR A 107 -4.08 7.51 -8.03
N ALA A 108 -2.93 8.18 -7.85
CA ALA A 108 -2.87 9.62 -7.62
C ALA A 108 -3.62 10.44 -8.70
N MET A 109 -3.54 10.03 -9.97
CA MET A 109 -4.25 10.68 -11.09
C MET A 109 -5.77 10.62 -10.97
N THR A 110 -6.30 9.66 -10.20
CA THR A 110 -7.75 9.51 -9.95
C THR A 110 -8.22 10.16 -8.66
N LEU A 111 -7.30 10.47 -7.74
CA LEU A 111 -7.61 11.04 -6.42
C LEU A 111 -7.61 12.57 -6.40
N LEU A 112 -6.97 13.20 -7.38
CA LEU A 112 -6.92 14.65 -7.55
C LEU A 112 -7.79 15.10 -8.71
N HIS A 113 -8.46 16.23 -8.53
CA HIS A 113 -9.23 16.89 -9.56
C HIS A 113 -8.50 18.10 -10.14
N LEU A 114 -8.76 18.41 -11.40
CA LEU A 114 -8.44 19.68 -12.00
C LEU A 114 -9.29 20.80 -11.37
N PRO A 115 -8.88 22.08 -11.48
CA PRO A 115 -9.69 23.21 -11.00
C PRO A 115 -11.11 23.23 -11.59
N ARG A 116 -11.29 22.65 -12.78
CA ARG A 116 -12.57 22.57 -13.51
C ARG A 116 -13.38 21.30 -13.23
N GLY A 117 -12.93 20.44 -12.32
CA GLY A 117 -13.74 19.37 -11.71
C GLY A 117 -13.49 17.94 -12.22
N GLU A 118 -12.96 17.75 -13.43
CA GLU A 118 -12.57 16.40 -13.89
C GLU A 118 -11.34 15.89 -13.14
N VAL A 119 -11.15 14.58 -13.02
CA VAL A 119 -9.93 14.03 -12.40
C VAL A 119 -8.68 14.36 -13.23
N VAL A 120 -7.53 14.49 -12.56
CA VAL A 120 -6.22 14.81 -13.16
C VAL A 120 -5.90 13.88 -14.33
N LEU A 121 -6.33 12.61 -14.25
CA LEU A 121 -6.20 11.60 -15.30
C LEU A 121 -6.66 12.08 -16.70
N ALA A 122 -7.62 13.01 -16.78
CA ALA A 122 -8.13 13.53 -18.04
C ALA A 122 -7.20 14.53 -18.76
N ASP A 123 -6.14 15.00 -18.10
CA ASP A 123 -5.20 15.98 -18.65
C ASP A 123 -3.74 15.48 -18.54
N HIS A 124 -3.13 15.15 -19.68
CA HIS A 124 -1.75 14.65 -19.73
C HIS A 124 -0.69 15.64 -19.21
N GLY A 125 -0.97 16.95 -19.26
CA GLY A 125 -0.12 17.97 -18.66
C GLY A 125 -0.14 17.87 -17.14
N ALA A 126 -1.35 17.88 -16.57
CA ALA A 126 -1.55 17.76 -15.13
C ALA A 126 -1.04 16.42 -14.58
N VAL A 127 -1.23 15.31 -15.30
CA VAL A 127 -0.67 14.00 -14.94
C VAL A 127 0.85 14.09 -14.76
N ARG A 128 1.56 14.66 -15.74
CA ARG A 128 3.02 14.78 -15.66
C ARG A 128 3.45 15.63 -14.49
N GLU A 129 2.76 16.75 -14.25
CA GLU A 129 3.07 17.68 -13.17
C GLU A 129 2.85 17.03 -11.79
N VAL A 130 1.73 16.33 -11.59
CA VAL A 130 1.44 15.61 -10.34
C VAL A 130 2.45 14.50 -10.10
N VAL A 131 2.77 13.69 -11.11
CA VAL A 131 3.75 12.60 -10.98
C VAL A 131 5.14 13.15 -10.62
N GLN A 132 5.58 14.24 -11.26
CA GLN A 132 6.86 14.90 -10.92
C GLN A 132 6.86 15.51 -9.52
N SER A 133 5.78 16.20 -9.15
CA SER A 133 5.61 16.79 -7.83
C SER A 133 5.63 15.74 -6.71
N MET A 134 4.96 14.60 -6.95
CA MET A 134 4.93 13.46 -6.06
C MET A 134 6.32 12.80 -5.94
N ALA A 135 7.04 12.62 -7.06
CA ALA A 135 8.39 12.07 -7.06
C ALA A 135 9.33 12.89 -6.17
N SER A 136 9.36 14.22 -6.36
CA SER A 136 10.21 15.12 -5.58
C SER A 136 9.86 15.10 -4.10
N GLY A 137 8.58 15.20 -3.74
CA GLY A 137 8.21 15.27 -2.33
C GLY A 137 8.26 13.92 -1.59
N LEU A 138 8.13 12.79 -2.29
CA LEU A 138 8.44 11.48 -1.69
C LEU A 138 9.93 11.29 -1.49
N ALA A 139 10.79 11.77 -2.40
CA ALA A 139 12.23 11.77 -2.19
C ALA A 139 12.62 12.62 -0.96
N GLU A 140 12.06 13.83 -0.83
CA GLU A 140 12.24 14.67 0.37
C GLU A 140 11.78 13.97 1.67
N LEU A 141 10.68 13.22 1.60
CA LEU A 141 10.19 12.43 2.73
C LEU A 141 11.15 11.30 3.10
N VAL A 142 11.68 10.58 2.11
CA VAL A 142 12.63 9.48 2.34
C VAL A 142 13.93 10.02 2.96
N ASP A 143 14.44 11.14 2.47
CA ASP A 143 15.60 11.81 3.08
C ASP A 143 15.33 12.19 4.54
N GLU A 144 14.14 12.71 4.83
CA GLU A 144 13.72 13.05 6.19
C GLU A 144 13.62 11.83 7.10
N LEU A 145 13.09 10.71 6.61
CA LEU A 145 13.01 9.43 7.36
C LEU A 145 14.41 8.92 7.71
N HIS A 146 15.33 8.85 6.74
CA HIS A 146 16.71 8.42 6.98
C HIS A 146 17.46 9.37 7.92
N ARG A 147 17.18 10.68 7.85
CA ARG A 147 17.81 11.68 8.71
C ARG A 147 17.33 11.55 10.17
N ARG A 148 16.04 11.31 10.39
CA ARG A 148 15.43 11.17 11.73
C ARG A 148 15.74 9.82 12.36
N MET A 149 15.69 8.76 11.57
CA MET A 149 15.71 7.36 12.03
C MET A 149 16.71 6.54 11.19
N PRO A 150 18.01 6.82 11.30
CA PRO A 150 19.05 6.22 10.43
C PRO A 150 19.26 4.71 10.66
N GLN A 151 18.75 4.17 11.76
CA GLN A 151 18.86 2.74 12.10
C GLN A 151 17.67 1.92 11.61
N VAL A 152 16.63 2.58 11.11
CA VAL A 152 15.45 1.92 10.55
C VAL A 152 15.68 1.63 9.08
N GLU A 153 15.47 0.37 8.68
CA GLU A 153 15.46 -0.02 7.28
C GLU A 153 14.09 0.31 6.68
N TRP A 154 14.04 1.32 5.81
CA TRP A 154 12.80 1.83 5.27
C TRP A 154 12.39 1.16 3.95
N THR A 155 11.10 0.90 3.81
CA THR A 155 10.46 0.56 2.54
C THR A 155 9.33 1.56 2.27
N LEU A 156 9.29 2.13 1.06
CA LEU A 156 8.16 2.94 0.62
C LEU A 156 7.14 2.04 -0.10
N GLN A 157 5.94 1.93 0.45
CA GLN A 157 4.84 1.21 -0.20
C GLN A 157 3.98 2.19 -1.01
N LEU A 158 3.76 1.85 -2.27
CA LEU A 158 2.89 2.57 -3.20
C LEU A 158 1.63 1.75 -3.51
N ASP A 159 0.49 2.26 -3.07
CA ASP A 159 -0.82 1.60 -3.16
C ASP A 159 -1.51 1.97 -4.48
N GLU A 160 -1.78 0.99 -5.34
CA GLU A 160 -2.37 1.16 -6.66
C GLU A 160 -3.76 0.51 -6.84
N PRO A 161 -4.76 0.74 -5.95
CA PRO A 161 -6.08 0.12 -6.09
C PRO A 161 -6.81 0.54 -7.38
N ALA A 162 -6.52 1.72 -7.94
CA ALA A 162 -7.16 2.21 -9.16
C ALA A 162 -6.49 1.72 -10.45
N LEU A 163 -5.25 1.20 -10.38
CA LEU A 163 -4.46 0.86 -11.57
C LEU A 163 -5.19 -0.07 -12.55
N PRO A 164 -5.81 -1.20 -12.12
CA PRO A 164 -6.54 -2.05 -13.07
C PRO A 164 -7.75 -1.35 -13.72
N ALA A 165 -8.41 -0.42 -13.02
CA ALA A 165 -9.53 0.34 -13.57
C ALA A 165 -9.05 1.41 -14.56
N VAL A 166 -7.92 2.07 -14.28
CA VAL A 166 -7.29 3.06 -15.17
C VAL A 166 -6.83 2.42 -16.48
N LEU A 167 -6.13 1.28 -16.42
CA LEU A 167 -5.69 0.55 -17.61
C LEU A 167 -6.86 0.05 -18.47
N ALA A 168 -8.01 -0.23 -17.85
CA ALA A 168 -9.20 -0.71 -18.52
C ALA A 168 -10.16 0.41 -18.97
N GLY A 169 -9.85 1.70 -18.71
CA GLY A 169 -10.74 2.81 -19.06
C GLY A 169 -12.07 2.78 -18.30
N ARG A 170 -12.04 2.37 -17.03
CA ARG A 170 -13.21 2.23 -16.16
C ARG A 170 -13.37 3.37 -15.15
N ILE A 171 -12.54 4.41 -15.24
CA ILE A 171 -12.67 5.59 -14.39
C ILE A 171 -13.82 6.45 -14.92
N PRO A 172 -14.86 6.74 -14.13
CA PRO A 172 -15.96 7.59 -14.57
C PRO A 172 -15.48 9.03 -14.80
N THR A 173 -16.04 9.68 -15.81
CA THR A 173 -15.98 11.14 -15.96
C THR A 173 -16.73 11.83 -14.82
N GLN A 174 -16.49 13.12 -14.60
CA GLN A 174 -17.19 13.91 -13.59
C GLN A 174 -18.73 13.82 -13.71
N SER A 175 -19.26 13.70 -14.94
CA SER A 175 -20.70 13.56 -15.19
C SER A 175 -21.28 12.19 -14.77
N GLY A 176 -20.43 11.17 -14.64
CA GLY A 176 -20.82 9.77 -14.45
C GLY A 176 -21.46 9.10 -15.68
N LEU A 177 -21.67 9.82 -16.80
CA LEU A 177 -22.33 9.28 -18.00
C LEU A 177 -21.39 8.46 -18.90
N HIS A 178 -20.09 8.73 -18.80
CA HIS A 178 -19.04 8.09 -19.58
C HIS A 178 -17.85 7.75 -18.69
N THR A 179 -16.95 6.90 -19.20
CA THR A 179 -15.64 6.66 -18.60
C THR A 179 -14.54 7.33 -19.41
N LEU A 180 -13.43 7.63 -18.73
CA LEU A 180 -12.20 8.11 -19.35
C LEU A 180 -11.56 7.01 -20.19
N ALA A 181 -10.81 7.43 -21.21
CA ALA A 181 -10.06 6.52 -22.06
C ALA A 181 -9.08 5.67 -21.24
N PRO A 182 -8.83 4.40 -21.62
CA PRO A 182 -7.83 3.58 -20.97
C PRO A 182 -6.44 4.21 -21.11
N VAL A 183 -5.69 4.21 -20.01
CA VAL A 183 -4.26 4.55 -20.04
C VAL A 183 -3.48 3.36 -20.54
N SER A 184 -2.49 3.60 -21.42
CA SER A 184 -1.64 2.52 -21.89
C SER A 184 -0.72 2.02 -20.78
N ILE A 185 -0.37 0.73 -20.82
CA ILE A 185 0.63 0.16 -19.90
C ILE A 185 1.98 0.90 -19.97
N HIS A 186 2.32 1.49 -21.11
CA HIS A 186 3.54 2.27 -21.29
C HIS A 186 3.52 3.58 -20.49
N GLU A 187 2.38 4.26 -20.44
CA GLU A 187 2.21 5.49 -19.65
C GLU A 187 2.17 5.20 -18.14
N ALA A 188 1.50 4.11 -17.74
CA ALA A 188 1.52 3.63 -16.36
C ALA A 188 2.96 3.30 -15.91
N ARG A 189 3.68 2.49 -16.71
CA ARG A 189 5.11 2.17 -16.48
C ARG A 189 5.96 3.43 -16.39
N ARG A 190 5.77 4.40 -17.30
CA ARG A 190 6.54 5.65 -17.28
C ARG A 190 6.33 6.44 -15.98
N SER A 191 5.10 6.46 -15.47
CA SER A 191 4.79 7.17 -14.23
C SER A 191 5.44 6.49 -13.03
N TRP A 192 5.45 5.16 -13.01
CA TRP A 192 6.20 4.36 -12.05
C TRP A 192 7.71 4.60 -12.14
N GLN A 193 8.28 4.61 -13.35
CA GLN A 193 9.71 4.87 -13.59
C GLN A 193 10.14 6.21 -13.02
N ILE A 194 9.37 7.29 -13.24
CA ILE A 194 9.68 8.62 -12.70
C ILE A 194 9.79 8.59 -11.17
N LEU A 195 8.90 7.86 -10.50
CA LEU A 195 8.94 7.74 -9.03
C LEU A 195 10.11 6.88 -8.58
N THR A 196 10.29 5.70 -9.16
CA THR A 196 11.37 4.79 -8.75
C THR A 196 12.76 5.38 -9.02
N GLU A 197 12.93 6.21 -10.06
CA GLU A 197 14.17 6.94 -10.33
C GLU A 197 14.45 8.02 -9.26
N ALA A 198 13.41 8.71 -8.77
CA ALA A 198 13.54 9.70 -7.71
C ALA A 198 13.76 9.07 -6.32
N LEU A 199 13.36 7.82 -6.14
CA LEU A 199 13.43 7.04 -4.91
C LEU A 199 14.65 6.09 -4.88
N ASP A 200 15.69 6.41 -5.65
CA ASP A 200 16.91 5.61 -5.65
C ASP A 200 17.51 5.53 -4.23
N GLY A 201 17.90 4.33 -3.82
CA GLY A 201 18.44 4.06 -2.49
C GLY A 201 17.43 3.68 -1.40
N ILE A 202 16.13 3.58 -1.71
CA ILE A 202 15.13 2.96 -0.82
C ILE A 202 14.44 1.77 -1.51
N ALA A 203 14.03 0.76 -0.73
CA ALA A 203 13.19 -0.32 -1.25
C ALA A 203 11.78 0.21 -1.59
N VAL A 204 11.27 -0.12 -2.78
CA VAL A 204 9.93 0.27 -3.23
C VAL A 204 9.03 -0.96 -3.30
N ALA A 205 7.91 -0.91 -2.60
CA ALA A 205 6.88 -1.93 -2.64
C ALA A 205 5.62 -1.45 -3.37
N LEU A 206 4.94 -2.37 -4.05
CA LEU A 206 3.62 -2.13 -4.63
C LEU A 206 2.56 -2.87 -3.83
N HIS A 207 1.49 -2.20 -3.44
CA HIS A 207 0.27 -2.88 -2.99
C HIS A 207 -0.86 -2.68 -4.01
N CYS A 208 -1.62 -3.72 -4.31
CA CYS A 208 -2.87 -3.59 -5.03
C CYS A 208 -3.84 -4.70 -4.63
N CYS A 209 -5.01 -4.30 -4.13
CA CYS A 209 -6.10 -5.21 -3.80
C CYS A 209 -7.02 -5.53 -4.99
N ALA A 210 -6.92 -4.77 -6.09
CA ALA A 210 -7.68 -5.07 -7.30
C ALA A 210 -6.96 -6.14 -8.15
N PRO A 211 -7.69 -7.10 -8.74
CA PRO A 211 -7.09 -8.15 -9.56
C PRO A 211 -6.60 -7.63 -10.92
N GLY A 212 -5.69 -8.38 -11.55
CA GLY A 212 -5.23 -8.11 -12.92
C GLY A 212 -4.15 -7.05 -13.03
N VAL A 213 -3.26 -6.96 -12.03
CA VAL A 213 -2.10 -6.06 -12.07
C VAL A 213 -1.03 -6.63 -13.00
N PRO A 214 -0.59 -5.88 -14.04
CA PRO A 214 0.45 -6.33 -14.97
C PRO A 214 1.84 -6.09 -14.38
N LEU A 215 2.21 -6.88 -13.36
CA LEU A 215 3.43 -6.65 -12.56
C LEU A 215 4.72 -6.77 -13.38
N GLU A 216 4.78 -7.71 -14.33
CA GLU A 216 5.94 -7.88 -15.21
C GLU A 216 6.15 -6.65 -16.10
N GLU A 217 5.04 -6.07 -16.54
CA GLU A 217 5.04 -4.89 -17.38
C GLU A 217 5.26 -3.60 -16.60
N LEU A 218 5.05 -3.52 -15.29
CA LEU A 218 5.41 -2.33 -14.52
C LEU A 218 6.94 -2.17 -14.35
N GLY A 219 7.68 -3.28 -14.41
CA GLY A 219 9.13 -3.29 -14.40
C GLY A 219 9.75 -3.89 -13.14
N THR A 220 11.07 -3.95 -13.10
CA THR A 220 11.84 -4.66 -12.08
C THR A 220 12.23 -3.82 -10.86
N ALA A 221 11.97 -2.51 -10.88
CA ALA A 221 12.27 -1.59 -9.78
C ALA A 221 11.31 -1.72 -8.58
N ILE A 222 10.37 -2.68 -8.64
CA ILE A 222 9.47 -3.01 -7.55
C ILE A 222 10.06 -4.21 -6.81
N ASP A 223 10.54 -3.99 -5.59
CA ASP A 223 11.22 -4.98 -4.75
C ASP A 223 10.22 -5.98 -4.16
N ALA A 224 9.19 -5.46 -3.50
CA ALA A 224 8.13 -6.25 -2.86
C ALA A 224 6.76 -5.96 -3.48
N VAL A 225 5.88 -6.96 -3.48
CA VAL A 225 4.49 -6.78 -3.90
C VAL A 225 3.53 -7.33 -2.84
N PHE A 226 2.46 -6.60 -2.52
CA PHE A 226 1.41 -7.01 -1.59
C PHE A 226 0.10 -7.17 -2.36
N LEU A 227 -0.32 -8.40 -2.60
CA LEU A 227 -1.41 -8.73 -3.52
C LEU A 227 -2.58 -9.36 -2.75
N ASP A 228 -3.81 -9.03 -3.16
CA ASP A 228 -4.98 -9.79 -2.74
C ASP A 228 -5.06 -11.12 -3.51
N LEU A 229 -4.83 -12.24 -2.80
CA LEU A 229 -4.97 -13.58 -3.36
C LEU A 229 -6.27 -14.26 -2.95
N THR A 230 -7.14 -13.60 -2.17
CA THR A 230 -8.37 -14.21 -1.64
C THR A 230 -9.33 -14.65 -2.73
N ALA A 231 -9.48 -13.85 -3.79
CA ALA A 231 -10.31 -14.20 -4.93
C ALA A 231 -9.77 -15.41 -5.71
N ALA A 232 -8.45 -15.47 -5.92
CA ALA A 232 -7.79 -16.61 -6.56
C ALA A 232 -7.94 -17.89 -5.72
N LEU A 233 -7.81 -17.79 -4.39
CA LEU A 233 -8.02 -18.88 -3.45
C LEU A 233 -9.47 -19.37 -3.41
N ALA A 234 -10.43 -18.45 -3.36
CA ALA A 234 -11.85 -18.79 -3.27
C ALA A 234 -12.39 -19.43 -4.56
N THR A 235 -12.02 -18.89 -5.72
CA THR A 235 -12.44 -19.41 -7.03
C THR A 235 -11.58 -20.57 -7.50
N GLY A 236 -10.37 -20.66 -6.94
CA GLY A 236 -9.38 -21.61 -7.39
C GLY A 236 -8.73 -21.30 -8.72
N SER A 237 -8.84 -20.05 -9.18
CA SER A 237 -8.24 -19.55 -10.42
C SER A 237 -6.72 -19.52 -10.34
N GLY A 238 -6.02 -19.88 -11.43
CA GLY A 238 -4.58 -19.71 -11.57
C GLY A 238 -4.15 -18.32 -12.03
N THR A 239 -5.10 -17.41 -12.31
CA THR A 239 -4.78 -16.07 -12.83
C THR A 239 -3.86 -15.31 -11.87
N GLY A 240 -2.70 -14.89 -12.37
CA GLY A 240 -1.69 -14.15 -11.61
C GLY A 240 -0.77 -15.02 -10.74
N MET A 241 -1.06 -16.32 -10.59
CA MET A 241 -0.24 -17.21 -9.76
C MET A 241 1.11 -17.54 -10.38
N ASP A 242 1.21 -17.58 -11.71
CA ASP A 242 2.50 -17.73 -12.40
C ASP A 242 3.44 -16.56 -12.07
N THR A 243 2.91 -15.34 -12.04
CA THR A 243 3.66 -14.14 -11.65
C THR A 243 4.07 -14.17 -10.17
N VAL A 244 3.19 -14.65 -9.28
CA VAL A 244 3.52 -14.85 -7.86
C VAL A 244 4.67 -15.87 -7.71
N ALA A 245 4.55 -17.03 -8.36
CA ALA A 245 5.56 -18.09 -8.34
C ALA A 245 6.91 -17.57 -8.88
N GLY A 246 6.90 -16.94 -10.06
CA GLY A 246 8.13 -16.41 -10.68
C GLY A 246 8.80 -15.31 -9.84
N ARG A 247 8.06 -14.53 -9.06
CA ARG A 247 8.65 -13.56 -8.12
C ARG A 247 9.31 -14.25 -6.92
N LEU A 248 8.63 -15.23 -6.33
CA LEU A 248 9.18 -16.02 -5.22
C LEU A 248 10.44 -16.78 -5.65
N GLU A 249 10.45 -17.39 -6.84
CA GLU A 249 11.61 -18.07 -7.44
C GLU A 249 12.78 -17.10 -7.71
N ALA A 250 12.47 -15.85 -8.08
CA ALA A 250 13.47 -14.80 -8.25
C ALA A 250 13.97 -14.20 -6.91
N GLY A 251 13.54 -14.75 -5.77
CA GLY A 251 13.92 -14.29 -4.44
C GLY A 251 13.27 -12.96 -4.02
N ARG A 252 12.22 -12.52 -4.72
CA ARG A 252 11.53 -11.26 -4.44
C ARG A 252 10.38 -11.45 -3.47
N GLN A 253 10.20 -10.46 -2.59
CA GLN A 253 9.18 -10.55 -1.54
C GLN A 253 7.75 -10.45 -2.09
N VAL A 254 6.87 -11.31 -1.60
CA VAL A 254 5.43 -11.31 -1.94
C VAL A 254 4.57 -11.40 -0.68
N GLY A 255 3.82 -10.33 -0.40
CA GLY A 255 2.69 -10.34 0.51
C GLY A 255 1.51 -11.09 -0.08
N LEU A 256 1.11 -12.17 0.57
CA LEU A 256 0.17 -13.15 0.02
C LEU A 256 -1.31 -12.77 0.15
N GLY A 257 -1.67 -11.71 0.89
CA GLY A 257 -3.06 -11.24 1.03
C GLY A 257 -4.09 -12.35 1.19
N VAL A 258 -3.94 -13.17 2.23
CA VAL A 258 -4.74 -14.41 2.43
C VAL A 258 -5.94 -14.22 3.35
N ILE A 259 -6.15 -13.02 3.88
CA ILE A 259 -7.29 -12.66 4.73
C ILE A 259 -8.17 -11.68 3.96
N ALA A 260 -9.42 -12.07 3.72
CA ALA A 260 -10.40 -11.18 3.09
C ALA A 260 -10.75 -10.02 4.02
N THR A 261 -10.80 -8.81 3.47
CA THR A 261 -11.06 -7.56 4.22
C THR A 261 -12.31 -6.82 3.75
N ASP A 262 -13.01 -7.35 2.76
CA ASP A 262 -14.22 -6.82 2.13
C ASP A 262 -15.46 -6.89 3.02
N VAL A 263 -15.50 -7.86 3.93
CA VAL A 263 -16.50 -7.96 5.00
C VAL A 263 -15.86 -7.57 6.34
N PRO A 264 -16.14 -6.36 6.88
CA PRO A 264 -15.55 -5.91 8.13
C PRO A 264 -15.90 -6.80 9.32
N ASP A 265 -15.03 -6.80 10.33
CA ASP A 265 -15.20 -7.46 11.64
C ASP A 265 -15.30 -9.00 11.60
N VAL A 266 -15.03 -9.63 10.47
CA VAL A 266 -14.96 -11.10 10.35
C VAL A 266 -13.51 -11.57 10.53
N VAL A 267 -13.13 -11.80 11.78
CA VAL A 267 -11.77 -12.27 12.12
C VAL A 267 -11.52 -13.68 11.58
N ALA A 268 -10.49 -13.83 10.76
CA ALA A 268 -9.94 -15.11 10.34
C ALA A 268 -9.01 -15.67 11.43
N PRO A 269 -9.30 -16.87 11.99
CA PRO A 269 -8.45 -17.50 12.99
C PRO A 269 -7.15 -18.01 12.35
N ALA A 270 -6.09 -18.10 13.17
CA ALA A 270 -4.76 -18.52 12.73
C ALA A 270 -4.77 -19.86 11.97
N ASP A 271 -5.50 -20.87 12.46
CA ASP A 271 -5.58 -22.19 11.82
C ASP A 271 -6.13 -22.12 10.40
N ARG A 272 -7.09 -21.22 10.15
CA ARG A 272 -7.64 -21.00 8.80
C ARG A 272 -6.62 -20.32 7.89
N ILE A 273 -5.87 -19.36 8.40
CA ILE A 273 -4.80 -18.67 7.67
C ILE A 273 -3.72 -19.69 7.25
N ILE A 274 -3.22 -20.50 8.19
CA ILE A 274 -2.23 -21.55 7.92
C ILE A 274 -2.76 -22.55 6.88
N THR A 275 -3.99 -23.03 7.05
CA THR A 275 -4.62 -23.95 6.08
C THR A 275 -4.68 -23.32 4.68
N THR A 276 -4.95 -22.03 4.58
CA THR A 276 -5.02 -21.30 3.30
C THR A 276 -3.65 -21.24 2.62
N VAL A 277 -2.57 -20.98 3.38
CA VAL A 277 -1.20 -20.96 2.86
C VAL A 277 -0.75 -22.35 2.40
N VAL A 278 -1.07 -23.40 3.17
CA VAL A 278 -0.79 -24.80 2.77
C VAL A 278 -1.58 -25.18 1.51
N GLN A 279 -2.81 -24.70 1.35
CA GLN A 279 -3.60 -24.91 0.14
C GLN A 279 -3.02 -24.16 -1.05
N LEU A 280 -2.53 -22.94 -0.86
CA LEU A 280 -1.88 -22.14 -1.89
C LEU A 280 -0.69 -22.88 -2.51
N THR A 281 0.24 -23.37 -1.68
CA THR A 281 1.43 -24.10 -2.17
C THR A 281 1.05 -25.37 -2.93
N ARG A 282 0.15 -26.17 -2.37
CA ARG A 282 -0.30 -27.44 -2.98
C ARG A 282 -1.08 -27.23 -4.28
N ARG A 283 -1.92 -26.21 -4.34
CA ARG A 283 -2.85 -26.01 -5.46
C ARG A 283 -2.13 -25.54 -6.72
N TRP A 284 -1.18 -24.61 -6.57
CA TRP A 284 -0.47 -24.02 -7.71
C TRP A 284 0.98 -24.51 -7.83
N GLY A 285 1.37 -25.51 -7.03
CA GLY A 285 2.69 -26.14 -7.13
C GLY A 285 3.85 -25.23 -6.73
N ILE A 286 3.58 -24.19 -5.94
CA ILE A 286 4.62 -23.28 -5.44
C ILE A 286 5.39 -24.00 -4.33
N ASP A 287 6.71 -24.05 -4.45
CA ASP A 287 7.58 -24.65 -3.45
C ASP A 287 7.37 -23.98 -2.08
N PRO A 288 6.97 -24.74 -1.04
CA PRO A 288 6.83 -24.20 0.31
C PRO A 288 8.09 -23.50 0.84
N ALA A 289 9.30 -23.88 0.41
CA ALA A 289 10.54 -23.21 0.79
C ALA A 289 10.52 -21.74 0.39
N LEU A 290 10.16 -21.48 -0.88
CA LEU A 290 10.13 -20.13 -1.44
C LEU A 290 9.08 -19.27 -0.73
N VAL A 291 7.96 -19.87 -0.32
CA VAL A 291 6.93 -19.18 0.46
C VAL A 291 7.45 -18.82 1.85
N VAL A 292 8.17 -19.71 2.52
CA VAL A 292 8.75 -19.44 3.85
C VAL A 292 9.80 -18.32 3.77
N ASP A 293 10.68 -18.36 2.77
CA ASP A 293 11.82 -17.44 2.65
C ASP A 293 11.42 -16.06 2.10
N HIS A 294 10.54 -16.03 1.09
CA HIS A 294 10.22 -14.82 0.33
C HIS A 294 8.75 -14.38 0.47
N GLY A 295 7.89 -15.16 1.11
CA GLY A 295 6.51 -14.77 1.37
C GLY A 295 6.34 -13.97 2.67
N LEU A 296 5.34 -13.10 2.66
CA LEU A 296 4.84 -12.36 3.83
C LEU A 296 3.34 -12.65 3.99
N LEU A 297 2.91 -13.02 5.19
CA LEU A 297 1.49 -13.10 5.48
C LEU A 297 0.92 -11.70 5.68
N THR A 298 -0.06 -11.35 4.86
CA THR A 298 -0.76 -10.06 4.95
C THR A 298 -2.27 -10.27 4.82
N PRO A 299 -3.08 -9.30 5.28
CA PRO A 299 -4.44 -9.16 4.80
C PRO A 299 -4.48 -8.74 3.33
N ALA A 300 -5.63 -8.93 2.67
CA ALA A 300 -5.86 -8.57 1.27
C ALA A 300 -5.78 -7.07 1.01
N CYS A 301 -6.20 -6.26 1.98
CA CYS A 301 -6.16 -4.80 1.95
C CYS A 301 -5.99 -4.28 3.40
N GLY A 302 -6.06 -2.97 3.60
CA GLY A 302 -6.10 -2.39 4.94
C GLY A 302 -7.40 -2.70 5.70
N LEU A 303 -7.37 -2.43 7.01
CA LEU A 303 -8.45 -2.69 7.96
C LEU A 303 -9.19 -1.41 8.38
N ALA A 304 -8.99 -0.29 7.69
CA ALA A 304 -9.55 1.01 8.07
C ALA A 304 -11.09 1.02 8.25
N GLY A 305 -11.81 0.17 7.54
CA GLY A 305 -13.27 0.02 7.66
C GLY A 305 -13.74 -0.89 8.78
N TRP A 306 -12.83 -1.50 9.55
CA TRP A 306 -13.14 -2.43 10.63
C TRP A 306 -13.31 -1.69 11.96
N SER A 307 -13.82 -2.37 12.98
CA SER A 307 -13.76 -1.92 14.36
C SER A 307 -12.34 -2.10 14.93
N VAL A 308 -11.92 -1.22 15.84
CA VAL A 308 -10.61 -1.30 16.51
C VAL A 308 -10.39 -2.67 17.18
N PRO A 309 -11.35 -3.23 17.95
CA PRO A 309 -11.15 -4.54 18.58
C PRO A 309 -10.97 -5.68 17.57
N ALA A 310 -11.74 -5.70 16.47
CA ALA A 310 -11.63 -6.75 15.47
C ALA A 310 -10.34 -6.63 14.64
N ALA A 311 -9.93 -5.42 14.28
CA ALA A 311 -8.67 -5.20 13.57
C ALA A 311 -7.47 -5.65 14.42
N ARG A 312 -7.45 -5.30 15.71
CA ARG A 312 -6.48 -5.79 16.69
C ARG A 312 -6.42 -7.31 16.75
N GLU A 313 -7.58 -7.94 16.90
CA GLU A 313 -7.65 -9.40 16.98
C GLU A 313 -7.20 -10.06 15.67
N GLN A 314 -7.56 -9.48 14.52
CA GLN A 314 -7.09 -9.97 13.23
C GLN A 314 -5.56 -9.89 13.08
N MET A 315 -4.94 -8.78 13.51
CA MET A 315 -3.48 -8.65 13.52
C MET A 315 -2.82 -9.70 14.42
N ARG A 316 -3.40 -9.98 15.61
CA ARG A 316 -2.93 -11.05 16.51
C ARG A 316 -3.04 -12.44 15.89
N GLN A 317 -4.15 -12.75 15.22
CA GLN A 317 -4.33 -14.04 14.55
C GLN A 317 -3.35 -14.20 13.37
N LEU A 318 -3.07 -13.12 12.65
CA LEU A 318 -2.12 -13.10 11.56
C LEU A 318 -0.69 -13.38 12.03
N THR A 319 -0.22 -12.70 13.08
CA THR A 319 1.13 -12.91 13.63
C THR A 319 1.26 -14.29 14.26
N ARG A 320 0.22 -14.78 14.92
CA ARG A 320 0.16 -16.17 15.40
C ARG A 320 0.26 -17.18 14.25
N ALA A 321 -0.42 -16.96 13.13
CA ALA A 321 -0.33 -17.83 11.97
C ALA A 321 1.08 -17.85 11.38
N ALA A 322 1.73 -16.69 11.25
CA ALA A 322 3.08 -16.57 10.69
C ALA A 322 4.14 -17.33 11.51
N ARG A 323 3.99 -17.34 12.85
CA ARG A 323 4.87 -18.10 13.75
C ARG A 323 4.71 -19.62 13.62
N LEU A 324 3.52 -20.09 13.24
CA LEU A 324 3.17 -21.53 13.22
C LEU A 324 3.19 -22.14 11.81
N VAL A 325 3.18 -21.33 10.75
CA VAL A 325 3.00 -21.82 9.38
C VAL A 325 4.19 -22.65 8.89
N ASP A 326 5.41 -22.33 9.33
CA ASP A 326 6.64 -23.04 8.91
C ASP A 326 6.60 -24.52 9.33
N GLU A 327 6.14 -24.79 10.56
CA GLU A 327 5.97 -26.14 11.10
C GLU A 327 5.01 -26.97 10.23
N GLN A 328 3.96 -26.34 9.70
CA GLN A 328 2.92 -27.01 8.91
C GLN A 328 3.28 -27.16 7.43
N LEU A 329 4.19 -26.31 6.92
CA LEU A 329 4.76 -26.43 5.58
C LEU A 329 5.88 -27.47 5.49
N GLY A 330 6.25 -28.11 6.61
CA GLY A 330 7.28 -29.15 6.66
C GLY A 330 8.70 -28.61 6.86
N TYR A 331 8.84 -27.31 7.13
CA TYR A 331 10.10 -26.65 7.48
C TYR A 331 10.20 -26.53 9.00
N GLY A 332 10.49 -27.66 9.64
CA GLY A 332 10.64 -27.75 11.09
C GLY A 332 11.61 -28.85 11.49
N LYS A 333 12.91 -28.55 11.38
CA LYS A 333 13.99 -29.08 12.23
C LYS A 333 15.17 -28.11 12.23
#